data_AF-C8S471-F1
#
_entry.id   AF-C8S471-F1
#
_cell.length_a   1.000
_cell.length_b   1.000
_cell.length_c   1.000
_cell.angle_alpha   90.00
_cell.angle_beta   90.00
_cell.angle_gamma   90.00
#
_symmetry.space_group_name_H-M   'P 1'
#
loop_
_entity.id
_entity.type
_entity.pdbx_description
1 polymer ?
#
loop_
_entity_poly.entity_id
_entity_poly.type
_entity_poly.pdbx_seq_one_letter_code
_entity_poly.pdbx_strand_id
1 'polypeptide(L)'
;MTSFCSNLRSSLLSFSLAATLAFSATPLPAAETFAVLLSQLDAKIALSEAMEAEGKRQAEERINELQQWIGWWESIQALVQEKQSDLEKTLQARASNASQMVGTLRGLTSDPKKERYLPNFGWVTLETAAALETSIALEIKQLRDAITEGKDNWQIIAVGWITGGALQTRIDGLKDEIEQIQAGVTSGEYSFHSAFGWQKIRVHRDMAAQQRAELAAVKDQIAKGTFVLDIPGIGRTTRNDLDARLAETEAAIDQLKKQGAAGEFGIFRPSVDWVNRNQLQQRLDETQASYETAEALLTQGLFTVHIAGAGGGFWTRKALEDQIAAFDKTIADVSAAIAAGDYGAQVMGDFHSLKKLSALLEEREKRLADPALAQVQRAQIAEQIDAIHKAIKEWRDLSAFDLTIKALDKTQYLAWVGWVMKLAKPDFDQRTLKRAEQTYHLGSFDGELALKLKPLEAQRDALRTALTWFAAP
;
A
#
# COMPACT_ATOMS: atom_id res chain seq x y z
N MET A 1 35.29 60.95 -29.75
CA MET A 1 34.05 61.72 -30.01
C MET A 1 32.90 61.00 -29.33
N THR A 2 32.24 61.71 -28.44
CA THR A 2 31.23 61.29 -27.49
C THR A 2 29.86 61.11 -28.16
N SER A 3 29.10 60.11 -27.68
CA SER A 3 27.65 59.95 -27.88
C SER A 3 27.17 59.41 -29.23
N PHE A 4 27.48 58.14 -29.53
CA PHE A 4 26.60 57.28 -30.34
C PHE A 4 26.63 55.87 -29.72
N CYS A 5 25.47 55.22 -29.63
CA CYS A 5 25.22 53.92 -28.99
C CYS A 5 25.03 53.89 -27.46
N SER A 6 24.03 54.62 -26.96
CA SER A 6 23.41 54.31 -25.66
C SER A 6 21.88 54.44 -25.73
N ASN A 7 21.23 53.70 -26.63
CA ASN A 7 19.75 53.67 -26.70
C ASN A 7 19.23 52.34 -27.27
N LEU A 8 19.67 51.22 -26.70
CA LEU A 8 19.09 49.89 -26.95
C LEU A 8 19.11 48.98 -25.69
N ARG A 9 19.10 49.59 -24.51
CA ARG A 9 18.92 48.89 -23.22
C ARG A 9 17.55 49.24 -22.63
N SER A 10 16.46 48.74 -23.23
CA SER A 10 15.11 48.83 -22.65
C SER A 10 14.15 47.86 -23.35
N SER A 11 14.38 46.54 -23.18
CA SER A 11 13.36 45.51 -23.51
C SER A 11 13.59 44.20 -22.74
N LEU A 12 14.10 44.25 -21.51
CA LEU A 12 14.14 43.09 -20.61
C LEU A 12 13.38 43.44 -19.33
N LEU A 13 12.07 43.62 -19.50
CA LEU A 13 11.09 43.64 -18.42
C LEU A 13 9.98 42.70 -18.84
N SER A 14 9.62 41.79 -17.93
CA SER A 14 8.44 40.91 -17.97
C SER A 14 8.64 39.47 -18.49
N PHE A 15 9.61 38.74 -17.94
CA PHE A 15 9.29 37.38 -17.49
C PHE A 15 9.34 37.39 -15.97
N SER A 16 8.23 37.84 -15.39
CA SER A 16 7.96 37.75 -13.96
C SER A 16 8.00 36.28 -13.57
N LEU A 17 9.13 35.85 -13.00
CA LEU A 17 9.24 34.61 -12.23
C LEU A 17 8.49 34.81 -10.90
N ALA A 18 7.18 34.97 -10.98
CA ALA A 18 6.27 34.88 -9.86
C ALA A 18 5.93 33.39 -9.66
N ALA A 19 6.93 32.60 -9.28
CA ALA A 19 6.71 31.30 -8.65
C ALA A 19 6.90 31.47 -7.14
N THR A 20 6.10 32.34 -6.55
CA THR A 20 5.96 32.42 -5.10
C THR A 20 5.19 31.18 -4.66
N LEU A 21 5.92 30.13 -4.30
CA LEU A 21 5.37 28.95 -3.63
C LEU A 21 4.81 29.38 -2.27
N ALA A 22 3.52 29.75 -2.26
CA ALA A 22 2.73 29.78 -1.04
C ALA A 22 2.55 28.32 -0.59
N PHE A 23 3.46 27.87 0.29
CA PHE A 23 3.32 26.64 1.04
C PHE A 23 2.11 26.77 1.99
N SER A 24 0.92 26.49 1.48
CA SER A 24 -0.24 26.20 2.30
C SER A 24 -0.21 24.71 2.61
N ALA A 25 -0.23 24.38 3.90
CA ALA A 25 -0.12 23.03 4.44
C ALA A 25 -1.40 22.19 4.26
N THR A 26 -1.99 22.22 3.06
CA THR A 26 -3.03 21.30 2.64
C THR A 26 -2.39 20.24 1.75
N PRO A 27 -2.57 18.93 2.04
CA PRO A 27 -2.08 17.88 1.15
C PRO A 27 -2.75 18.05 -0.22
N LEU A 28 -1.96 18.42 -1.24
CA LEU A 28 -2.44 18.54 -2.61
C LEU A 28 -2.89 17.14 -3.09
N PRO A 29 -4.06 17.01 -3.74
CA PRO A 29 -4.47 15.76 -4.37
C PRO A 29 -3.45 15.33 -5.44
N ALA A 30 -3.18 14.03 -5.58
CA ALA A 30 -1.97 13.60 -6.27
C ALA A 30 -1.91 13.73 -7.81
N ALA A 31 -3.05 13.95 -8.47
CA ALA A 31 -3.04 14.42 -9.86
C ALA A 31 -2.26 15.75 -9.99
N GLU A 32 -2.24 16.58 -8.95
CA GLU A 32 -1.46 17.81 -8.90
C GLU A 32 0.03 17.53 -8.66
N THR A 33 0.42 16.43 -8.00
CA THR A 33 1.85 16.14 -7.72
C THR A 33 2.61 15.80 -9.00
N PHE A 34 2.02 15.00 -9.90
CA PHE A 34 2.62 14.71 -11.20
C PHE A 34 2.66 15.95 -12.09
N ALA A 35 1.55 16.69 -12.17
CA ALA A 35 1.49 17.92 -12.95
C ALA A 35 2.52 18.96 -12.46
N VAL A 36 2.69 19.12 -11.15
CA VAL A 36 3.70 19.99 -10.55
C VAL A 36 5.11 19.50 -10.88
N LEU A 37 5.41 18.21 -10.71
CA LEU A 37 6.74 17.68 -11.02
C LEU A 37 7.10 17.84 -12.52
N LEU A 38 6.19 17.45 -13.41
CA LEU A 38 6.40 17.55 -14.86
C LEU A 38 6.54 19.01 -15.29
N SER A 39 5.68 19.91 -14.78
CA SER A 39 5.78 21.35 -15.08
C SER A 39 7.06 21.98 -14.54
N GLN A 40 7.58 21.54 -13.39
CA GLN A 40 8.88 21.98 -12.89
C GLN A 40 10.03 21.55 -13.80
N LEU A 41 10.00 20.32 -14.33
CA LEU A 41 10.99 19.86 -15.30
C LEU A 41 10.88 20.63 -16.62
N ASP A 42 9.67 20.83 -17.15
CA ASP A 42 9.44 21.64 -18.34
C ASP A 42 9.91 23.09 -18.16
N ALA A 43 9.65 23.70 -17.00
CA ALA A 43 10.11 25.05 -16.70
C ALA A 43 11.65 25.16 -16.63
N LYS A 44 12.32 24.13 -16.09
CA LYS A 44 13.79 24.07 -16.08
C LYS A 44 14.35 23.96 -17.50
N ILE A 45 13.75 23.11 -18.35
CA ILE A 45 14.13 22.97 -19.76
C ILE A 45 14.00 24.31 -20.46
N ALA A 46 12.84 24.96 -20.34
CA ALA A 46 12.58 26.26 -20.94
C ALA A 46 13.57 27.34 -20.48
N LEU A 47 13.93 27.34 -19.19
CA LEU A 47 14.95 28.25 -18.66
C LEU A 47 16.32 28.01 -19.30
N SER A 48 16.77 26.76 -19.37
CA SER A 48 18.05 26.41 -20.00
C SER A 48 18.07 26.74 -21.50
N GLU A 49 16.98 26.49 -22.23
CA GLU A 49 16.84 26.88 -23.63
C GLU A 49 16.88 28.40 -23.83
N ALA A 50 16.20 29.15 -22.97
CA ALA A 50 16.23 30.62 -22.99
C ALA A 50 17.64 31.16 -22.74
N MET A 51 18.39 30.53 -21.84
CA MET A 51 19.79 30.88 -21.58
C MET A 51 20.71 30.57 -22.75
N GLU A 52 20.53 29.44 -23.45
CA GLU A 52 21.23 29.17 -24.70
C GLU A 52 20.90 30.22 -25.78
N ALA A 53 19.62 30.58 -25.92
CA ALA A 53 19.18 31.60 -26.87
C ALA A 53 19.77 32.98 -26.56
N GLU A 54 19.83 33.37 -25.29
CA GLU A 54 20.46 34.63 -24.86
C GLU A 54 21.96 34.64 -25.16
N GLY A 55 22.67 33.52 -24.94
CA GLY A 55 24.08 33.40 -25.30
C GLY A 55 24.32 33.57 -26.81
N LYS A 56 23.45 32.98 -27.65
CA LYS A 56 23.48 33.15 -29.11
C LYS A 56 23.20 34.61 -29.52
N ARG A 57 22.19 35.23 -28.91
CA ARG A 57 21.83 36.64 -29.15
C ARG A 57 22.98 37.59 -28.84
N GLN A 58 23.64 37.45 -27.69
CA GLN A 58 24.79 38.27 -27.33
C GLN A 58 26.00 38.05 -28.26
N ALA A 59 26.21 36.83 -28.75
CA ALA A 59 27.24 36.55 -29.74
C ALA A 59 26.95 37.26 -31.07
N GLU A 60 25.71 37.22 -31.54
CA GLU A 60 25.27 37.94 -32.75
C GLU A 60 25.44 39.45 -32.60
N GLU A 61 25.09 40.03 -31.44
CA GLU A 61 25.33 41.45 -31.15
C GLU A 61 26.82 41.81 -31.24
N ARG A 62 27.69 40.98 -30.67
CA ARG A 62 29.14 41.20 -30.73
C ARG A 62 29.67 41.08 -32.16
N ILE A 63 29.21 40.10 -32.93
CA ILE A 63 29.58 39.95 -34.34
C ILE A 63 29.16 41.20 -35.13
N ASN A 64 27.93 41.69 -34.94
CA ASN A 64 27.44 42.89 -35.61
C ASN A 64 28.28 44.13 -35.25
N GLU A 65 28.69 44.28 -33.98
CA GLU A 65 29.59 45.34 -33.55
C GLU A 65 30.95 45.24 -34.27
N LEU A 66 31.54 44.05 -34.32
CA LEU A 66 32.82 43.81 -34.99
C LEU A 66 32.74 44.10 -36.49
N GLN A 67 31.63 43.75 -37.15
CA GLN A 67 31.39 44.07 -38.56
C GLN A 67 31.32 45.58 -38.82
N GLN A 68 30.71 46.36 -37.92
CA GLN A 68 30.72 47.83 -38.02
C GLN A 68 32.14 48.39 -37.89
N TRP A 69 32.94 47.85 -36.97
CA TRP A 69 34.35 48.23 -36.82
C TRP A 69 35.17 47.89 -38.06
N ILE A 70 34.97 46.70 -38.65
CA ILE A 70 35.60 46.31 -39.92
C ILE A 70 35.25 47.32 -41.01
N GLY A 71 33.97 47.64 -41.20
CA GLY A 71 33.55 48.62 -42.21
C GLY A 71 34.13 50.02 -41.99
N TRP A 72 34.29 50.44 -40.73
CA TRP A 72 34.98 51.69 -40.43
C TRP A 72 36.47 51.66 -40.79
N TRP A 73 37.19 50.58 -40.46
CA TRP A 73 38.59 50.43 -40.85
C TRP A 73 38.78 50.30 -42.36
N GLU A 74 37.89 49.61 -43.06
CA GLU A 74 37.87 49.53 -44.53
C GLU A 74 37.63 50.92 -45.15
N SER A 75 36.80 51.77 -44.54
CA SER A 75 36.63 53.17 -44.99
C SER A 75 37.90 54.01 -44.83
N ILE A 76 38.65 53.78 -43.75
CA ILE A 76 39.96 54.41 -43.54
C ILE A 76 40.97 53.93 -44.58
N GLN A 77 41.00 52.62 -44.83
CA GLN A 77 41.88 52.02 -45.84
C GLN A 77 41.59 52.60 -47.24
N ALA A 78 40.31 52.76 -47.60
CA ALA A 78 39.92 53.40 -48.85
C ALA A 78 40.39 54.86 -48.94
N LEU A 79 40.27 55.63 -47.85
CA LEU A 79 40.77 57.01 -47.79
C LEU A 79 42.30 57.06 -47.95
N VAL A 80 43.03 56.15 -47.32
CA VAL A 80 44.48 56.02 -47.47
C VAL A 80 44.84 55.72 -48.93
N GLN A 81 44.17 54.77 -49.57
CA GLN A 81 44.39 54.44 -50.98
C GLN A 81 44.10 55.62 -51.91
N GLU A 82 43.04 56.38 -51.65
CA GLU A 82 42.73 57.61 -52.40
C GLU A 82 43.87 58.63 -52.28
N LYS A 83 44.32 58.92 -51.05
CA LYS A 83 45.37 59.92 -50.79
C LYS A 83 46.73 59.46 -51.28
N GLN A 84 47.00 58.17 -51.26
CA GLN A 84 48.16 57.57 -51.90
C GLN A 84 48.15 57.83 -53.41
N SER A 85 47.01 57.64 -54.09
CA SER A 85 46.86 57.94 -55.51
C SER A 85 47.09 59.43 -55.81
N ASP A 86 46.58 60.34 -54.98
CA ASP A 86 46.79 61.79 -55.12
C ASP A 86 48.28 62.17 -54.97
N LEU A 87 48.97 61.56 -54.01
CA LEU A 87 50.39 61.77 -53.79
C LEU A 87 51.23 61.26 -54.97
N GLU A 88 50.92 60.06 -55.48
CA GLU A 88 51.58 59.50 -56.66
C GLU A 88 51.40 60.38 -57.89
N LYS A 89 50.19 60.90 -58.15
CA LYS A 89 49.94 61.85 -59.26
C LYS A 89 50.77 63.13 -59.10
N THR A 90 50.85 63.66 -57.88
CA THR A 90 51.63 64.87 -57.59
C THR A 90 53.13 64.64 -57.83
N LEU A 91 53.66 63.50 -57.41
CA LEU A 91 55.06 63.13 -57.66
C LEU A 91 55.34 62.88 -59.14
N GLN A 92 54.42 62.24 -59.87
CA GLN A 92 54.54 62.06 -61.32
C GLN A 92 54.54 63.40 -62.07
N ALA A 93 53.68 64.36 -61.68
CA ALA A 93 53.70 65.71 -62.24
C ALA A 93 55.02 66.43 -61.96
N ARG A 94 55.54 66.33 -60.73
CA ARG A 94 56.88 66.85 -60.36
C ARG A 94 57.99 66.23 -61.21
N ALA A 95 57.96 64.90 -61.40
CA ALA A 95 58.93 64.20 -62.24
C ALA A 95 58.89 64.67 -63.70
N SER A 96 57.69 64.77 -64.29
CA SER A 96 57.50 65.28 -65.65
C SER A 96 58.04 66.72 -65.81
N ASN A 97 57.76 67.59 -64.84
CA ASN A 97 58.27 68.98 -64.86
C ASN A 97 59.80 69.03 -64.75
N ALA A 98 60.40 68.17 -63.91
CA ALA A 98 61.85 68.08 -63.79
C ALA A 98 62.52 67.59 -65.08
N SER A 99 61.94 66.57 -65.74
CA SER A 99 62.43 66.08 -67.03
C SER A 99 62.30 67.14 -68.13
N GLN A 100 61.19 67.89 -68.18
CA GLN A 100 61.03 69.01 -69.11
C GLN A 100 62.06 70.13 -68.87
N MET A 101 62.34 70.43 -67.60
CA MET A 101 63.37 71.40 -67.21
C MET A 101 64.76 70.97 -67.72
N VAL A 102 65.15 69.71 -67.47
CA VAL A 102 66.43 69.15 -67.95
C VAL A 102 66.50 69.18 -69.48
N GLY A 103 65.44 68.76 -70.17
CA GLY A 103 65.37 68.79 -71.63
C GLY A 103 65.54 70.19 -72.21
N THR A 104 64.83 71.17 -71.62
CA THR A 104 64.93 72.59 -72.02
C THR A 104 66.33 73.13 -71.79
N LEU A 105 66.95 72.86 -70.63
CA LEU A 105 68.32 73.31 -70.33
C LEU A 105 69.36 72.71 -71.28
N ARG A 106 69.26 71.42 -71.60
CA ARG A 106 70.14 70.77 -72.58
C ARG A 106 70.06 71.42 -73.96
N GLY A 107 68.89 71.95 -74.33
CA GLY A 107 68.72 72.74 -75.55
C GLY A 107 69.35 74.14 -75.52
N LEU A 108 69.54 74.72 -74.32
CA LEU A 108 70.03 76.09 -74.13
C LEU A 108 71.52 76.18 -73.73
N THR A 109 72.11 75.11 -73.21
CA THR A 109 73.50 75.07 -72.78
C THR A 109 74.05 73.64 -72.77
N SER A 110 75.27 73.46 -73.26
CA SER A 110 76.02 72.20 -73.15
C SER A 110 76.98 72.17 -71.95
N ASP A 111 77.25 73.34 -71.35
CA ASP A 111 78.05 73.45 -70.12
C ASP A 111 77.17 73.16 -68.90
N PRO A 112 77.48 72.09 -68.12
CA PRO A 112 76.64 71.67 -67.01
C PRO A 112 76.57 72.66 -65.85
N LYS A 113 77.55 73.57 -65.72
CA LYS A 113 77.66 74.54 -64.62
C LYS A 113 77.13 75.92 -64.96
N LYS A 114 76.80 76.16 -66.24
CA LYS A 114 76.37 77.48 -66.70
C LYS A 114 74.89 77.69 -66.36
N GLU A 115 74.61 78.70 -65.55
CA GLU A 115 73.24 79.05 -65.17
C GLU A 115 72.44 79.57 -66.38
N ARG A 116 71.15 79.21 -66.40
CA ARG A 116 70.14 79.74 -67.31
C ARG A 116 68.88 80.05 -66.53
N TYR A 117 68.26 81.17 -66.87
CA TYR A 117 66.93 81.48 -66.39
C TYR A 117 65.90 80.70 -67.21
N LEU A 118 65.07 79.94 -66.52
CA LEU A 118 63.90 79.27 -67.09
C LEU A 118 62.62 79.90 -66.51
N PRO A 119 61.64 80.25 -67.35
CA PRO A 119 60.33 80.70 -66.88
C PRO A 119 59.73 79.70 -65.90
N ASN A 120 59.20 80.17 -64.78
CA ASN A 120 58.60 79.39 -63.69
C ASN A 120 59.56 78.52 -62.84
N PHE A 121 60.85 78.42 -63.19
CA PHE A 121 61.85 77.67 -62.42
C PHE A 121 62.97 78.55 -61.87
N GLY A 122 63.23 79.72 -62.47
CA GLY A 122 64.29 80.64 -62.04
C GLY A 122 65.65 80.32 -62.65
N TRP A 123 66.73 80.77 -61.99
CA TRP A 123 68.11 80.47 -62.41
C TRP A 123 68.51 79.07 -61.95
N VAL A 124 68.80 78.20 -62.91
CA VAL A 124 69.15 76.79 -62.68
C VAL A 124 70.31 76.36 -63.57
N THR A 125 71.08 75.36 -63.14
CA THR A 125 72.12 74.71 -63.94
C THR A 125 71.62 73.34 -64.41
N LEU A 126 72.27 72.78 -65.43
CA LEU A 126 71.94 71.43 -65.89
C LEU A 126 72.22 70.39 -64.79
N GLU A 127 73.27 70.60 -63.99
CA GLU A 127 73.64 69.73 -62.87
C GLU A 127 72.56 69.73 -61.78
N THR A 128 72.07 70.89 -61.34
CA THR A 128 71.02 70.96 -60.31
C THR A 128 69.69 70.43 -60.81
N ALA A 129 69.36 70.67 -62.08
CA ALA A 129 68.15 70.13 -62.70
C ALA A 129 68.17 68.59 -62.78
N ALA A 130 69.29 67.99 -63.20
CA ALA A 130 69.45 66.54 -63.26
C ALA A 130 69.46 65.88 -61.87
N ALA A 131 70.05 66.56 -60.87
CA ALA A 131 69.99 66.12 -59.48
C ALA A 131 68.55 66.15 -58.94
N LEU A 132 67.75 67.18 -59.27
CA LEU A 132 66.33 67.25 -58.91
C LEU A 132 65.52 66.11 -59.54
N GLU A 133 65.71 65.85 -60.84
CA GLU A 133 65.05 64.74 -61.56
C GLU A 133 65.35 63.39 -60.88
N THR A 134 66.63 63.13 -60.57
CA THR A 134 67.06 61.90 -59.89
C THR A 134 66.48 61.79 -58.47
N SER A 135 66.45 62.91 -57.74
CA SER A 135 65.88 62.97 -56.38
C SER A 135 64.39 62.62 -56.37
N ILE A 136 63.61 63.17 -57.31
CA ILE A 136 62.17 62.86 -57.43
C ILE A 136 61.95 61.39 -57.82
N ALA A 137 62.77 60.85 -58.72
CA ALA A 137 62.69 59.43 -59.09
C ALA A 137 62.95 58.50 -57.90
N LEU A 138 63.91 58.86 -57.03
CA LEU A 138 64.16 58.15 -55.78
C LEU A 138 62.99 58.27 -54.79
N GLU A 139 62.41 59.46 -54.64
CA GLU A 139 61.23 59.71 -53.79
C GLU A 139 60.02 58.84 -54.22
N ILE A 140 59.74 58.75 -55.53
CA ILE A 140 58.68 57.89 -56.08
C ILE A 140 58.95 56.41 -55.77
N LYS A 141 60.20 55.97 -55.95
CA LYS A 141 60.58 54.58 -55.65
C LYS A 141 60.39 54.27 -54.17
N GLN A 142 60.90 55.12 -53.28
CA GLN A 142 60.78 54.95 -51.83
C GLN A 142 59.32 54.91 -51.37
N LEU A 143 58.46 55.76 -51.94
CA LEU A 143 57.03 55.72 -51.66
C LEU A 143 56.41 54.38 -52.07
N ARG A 144 56.65 53.92 -53.31
CA ARG A 144 56.11 52.64 -53.82
C ARG A 144 56.61 51.44 -53.02
N ASP A 145 57.87 51.44 -52.65
CA ASP A 145 58.47 50.40 -51.81
C ASP A 145 57.78 50.41 -50.43
N ALA A 146 57.59 51.58 -49.81
CA ALA A 146 56.91 51.71 -48.53
C ALA A 146 55.44 51.23 -48.58
N ILE A 147 54.69 51.55 -49.63
CA ILE A 147 53.32 51.07 -49.83
C ILE A 147 53.28 49.55 -49.97
N THR A 148 54.14 48.99 -50.83
CA THR A 148 54.18 47.55 -51.11
C THR A 148 54.51 46.75 -49.86
N GLU A 149 55.38 47.29 -49.01
CA GLU A 149 55.75 46.71 -47.73
C GLU A 149 54.75 47.05 -46.59
N GLY A 150 53.74 47.88 -46.85
CA GLY A 150 52.77 48.35 -45.85
C GLY A 150 53.37 49.23 -44.74
N LYS A 151 54.49 49.91 -45.03
CA LYS A 151 55.24 50.83 -44.15
C LYS A 151 54.95 52.31 -44.43
N ASP A 152 54.01 52.59 -45.32
CA ASP A 152 53.48 53.92 -45.60
C ASP A 152 52.76 54.47 -44.36
N ASN A 153 53.31 55.53 -43.76
CA ASN A 153 52.80 56.12 -42.52
C ASN A 153 51.78 57.22 -42.81
N TRP A 154 50.61 57.13 -42.18
CA TRP A 154 49.54 58.09 -42.31
C TRP A 154 49.15 58.65 -40.95
N GLN A 155 49.01 59.97 -40.86
CA GLN A 155 48.45 60.61 -39.69
C GLN A 155 46.95 60.84 -39.91
N ILE A 156 46.13 60.07 -39.20
CA ILE A 156 44.67 60.18 -39.27
C ILE A 156 44.19 60.82 -37.97
N ILE A 157 43.47 61.94 -38.05
CA ILE A 157 43.07 62.74 -36.87
C ILE A 157 42.39 61.89 -35.78
N ALA A 158 41.55 60.93 -36.17
CA ALA A 158 40.82 60.08 -35.23
C ALA A 158 41.62 58.89 -34.65
N VAL A 159 42.75 58.53 -35.27
CA VAL A 159 43.48 57.28 -34.96
C VAL A 159 44.93 57.53 -34.52
N GLY A 160 45.54 58.63 -34.98
CA GLY A 160 46.95 58.91 -34.84
C GLY A 160 47.76 58.42 -36.05
N TRP A 161 49.04 58.12 -35.82
CA TRP A 161 49.93 57.54 -36.82
C TRP A 161 49.64 56.05 -37.00
N ILE A 162 49.44 55.62 -38.24
CA ILE A 162 49.18 54.23 -38.59
C ILE A 162 49.81 53.88 -39.93
N THR A 163 50.23 52.62 -40.10
CA THR A 163 50.74 52.12 -41.38
C THR A 163 49.66 51.40 -42.18
N GLY A 164 49.82 51.33 -43.51
CA GLY A 164 48.93 50.54 -44.36
C GLY A 164 48.85 49.07 -43.93
N GLY A 165 49.99 48.47 -43.57
CA GLY A 165 50.04 47.09 -43.06
C GLY A 165 49.35 46.91 -41.70
N ALA A 166 49.44 47.91 -40.80
CA ALA A 166 48.78 47.89 -39.51
C ALA A 166 47.25 48.00 -39.63
N LEU A 167 46.75 48.77 -40.61
CA LEU A 167 45.32 48.83 -40.94
C LEU A 167 44.79 47.45 -41.37
N GLN A 168 45.47 46.80 -42.31
CA GLN A 168 45.07 45.48 -42.80
C GLN A 168 45.10 44.45 -41.66
N THR A 169 46.16 44.42 -40.86
CA THR A 169 46.27 43.54 -39.68
C THR A 169 45.11 43.76 -38.70
N ARG A 170 44.66 45.01 -38.53
CA ARG A 170 43.53 45.32 -37.65
C ARG A 170 42.20 44.79 -38.21
N ILE A 171 41.98 44.91 -39.51
CA ILE A 171 40.79 44.36 -40.19
C ILE A 171 40.78 42.83 -40.07
N ASP A 172 41.90 42.19 -40.37
CA ASP A 172 42.02 40.72 -40.34
C ASP A 172 41.82 40.18 -38.92
N GLY A 173 42.42 40.82 -37.91
CA GLY A 173 42.23 40.41 -36.51
C GLY A 173 40.77 40.51 -36.03
N LEU A 174 39.99 41.47 -36.55
CA LEU A 174 38.55 41.55 -36.26
C LEU A 174 37.75 40.44 -36.98
N LYS A 175 38.15 40.07 -38.20
CA LYS A 175 37.56 38.94 -38.95
C LYS A 175 37.83 37.63 -38.21
N ASP A 176 39.07 37.42 -37.74
CA ASP A 176 39.45 36.26 -36.93
C ASP A 176 38.63 36.18 -35.63
N GLU A 177 38.38 37.32 -34.95
CA GLU A 177 37.53 37.36 -33.75
C GLU A 177 36.08 36.93 -34.07
N ILE A 178 35.51 37.38 -35.19
CA ILE A 178 34.17 36.94 -35.65
C ILE A 178 34.15 35.42 -35.86
N GLU A 179 35.14 34.86 -36.55
CA GLU A 179 35.23 33.42 -36.80
C GLU A 179 35.34 32.63 -35.49
N GLN A 180 36.14 33.09 -34.53
CA GLN A 180 36.25 32.49 -33.20
C GLN A 180 34.93 32.51 -32.44
N ILE A 181 34.18 33.62 -32.50
CA ILE A 181 32.86 33.72 -31.87
C ILE A 181 31.89 32.73 -32.53
N GLN A 182 31.83 32.68 -33.86
CA GLN A 182 30.94 31.77 -34.59
C GLN A 182 31.24 30.29 -34.29
N ALA A 183 32.52 29.92 -34.24
CA ALA A 183 32.97 28.59 -33.82
C ALA A 183 32.60 28.31 -32.35
N GLY A 184 32.75 29.30 -31.48
CA GLY A 184 32.35 29.25 -30.07
C GLY A 184 30.84 29.04 -29.89
N VAL A 185 29.99 29.71 -30.67
CA VAL A 185 28.53 29.52 -30.62
C VAL A 185 28.13 28.12 -31.08
N THR A 186 28.73 27.65 -32.17
CA THR A 186 28.46 26.33 -32.75
C THR A 186 28.84 25.21 -31.76
N SER A 187 30.07 25.25 -31.24
CA SER A 187 30.55 24.30 -30.23
C SER A 187 29.89 24.46 -28.85
N GLY A 188 29.30 25.63 -28.59
CA GLY A 188 28.76 26.01 -27.28
C GLY A 188 29.81 26.54 -26.30
N GLU A 189 31.07 26.72 -26.71
CA GLU A 189 32.14 27.29 -25.87
C GLU A 189 32.09 28.82 -25.73
N TYR A 190 31.26 29.50 -26.51
CA TYR A 190 31.08 30.94 -26.38
C TYR A 190 30.59 31.28 -24.97
N SER A 191 31.31 32.22 -24.35
CA SER A 191 31.04 32.69 -23.00
C SER A 191 30.28 34.01 -23.05
N PHE A 192 29.20 34.10 -22.31
CA PHE A 192 28.34 35.27 -22.25
C PHE A 192 28.04 35.61 -20.79
N HIS A 193 27.67 36.87 -20.53
CA HIS A 193 27.36 37.34 -19.18
C HIS A 193 25.85 37.38 -18.97
N SER A 194 25.38 36.75 -17.90
CA SER A 194 23.96 36.72 -17.51
C SER A 194 23.76 37.24 -16.09
N ALA A 195 22.52 37.16 -15.58
CA ALA A 195 22.21 37.43 -14.18
C ALA A 195 22.98 36.52 -13.20
N PHE A 196 23.52 35.40 -13.69
CA PHE A 196 24.28 34.42 -12.91
C PHE A 196 25.80 34.52 -13.16
N GLY A 197 26.26 35.59 -13.78
CA GLY A 197 27.67 35.82 -14.12
C GLY A 197 28.06 35.23 -15.48
N TRP A 198 29.35 34.93 -15.65
CA TRP A 198 29.88 34.36 -16.88
C TRP A 198 29.49 32.89 -17.03
N GLN A 199 28.87 32.56 -18.16
CA GLN A 199 28.38 31.23 -18.46
C GLN A 199 28.70 30.86 -19.91
N LYS A 200 28.72 29.55 -20.20
CA LYS A 200 28.92 29.02 -21.55
C LYS A 200 27.61 28.47 -22.10
N ILE A 201 27.39 28.63 -23.41
CA ILE A 201 26.20 28.09 -24.10
C ILE A 201 26.05 26.58 -23.86
N ARG A 202 27.15 25.82 -23.94
CA ARG A 202 27.15 24.36 -23.78
C ARG A 202 26.55 23.92 -22.45
N VAL A 203 26.84 24.62 -21.35
CA VAL A 203 26.32 24.25 -20.02
C VAL A 203 24.80 24.20 -20.04
N HIS A 204 24.16 25.19 -20.64
CA HIS A 204 22.71 25.26 -20.73
C HIS A 204 22.13 24.25 -21.71
N ARG A 205 22.81 24.01 -22.84
CA ARG A 205 22.45 22.97 -23.80
C ARG A 205 22.45 21.57 -23.17
N ASP A 206 23.52 21.24 -22.44
CA ASP A 206 23.69 19.96 -21.76
C ASP A 206 22.67 19.79 -20.62
N MET A 207 22.43 20.85 -19.85
CA MET A 207 21.38 20.85 -18.81
C MET A 207 19.99 20.61 -19.39
N ALA A 208 19.62 21.29 -20.49
CA ALA A 208 18.35 21.07 -21.16
C ALA A 208 18.24 19.62 -21.67
N ALA A 209 19.30 19.06 -22.25
CA ALA A 209 19.32 17.67 -22.70
C ALA A 209 19.15 16.68 -21.53
N GLN A 210 19.87 16.90 -20.42
CA GLN A 210 19.74 16.09 -19.20
C GLN A 210 18.33 16.14 -18.63
N GLN A 211 17.72 17.32 -18.56
CA GLN A 211 16.37 17.50 -18.03
C GLN A 211 15.30 16.90 -18.96
N ARG A 212 15.49 16.93 -20.29
CA ARG A 212 14.61 16.21 -21.23
C ARG A 212 14.70 14.69 -21.05
N ALA A 213 15.90 14.17 -20.81
CA ALA A 213 16.10 12.75 -20.50
C ALA A 213 15.42 12.37 -19.17
N GLU A 214 15.55 13.21 -18.14
CA GLU A 214 14.86 13.04 -16.85
C GLU A 214 13.34 13.08 -17.01
N LEU A 215 12.81 14.07 -17.74
CA LEU A 215 11.38 14.18 -18.04
C LEU A 215 10.86 12.93 -18.76
N ALA A 216 11.58 12.42 -19.76
CA ALA A 216 11.23 11.20 -20.47
C ALA A 216 11.26 9.98 -19.53
N ALA A 217 12.26 9.86 -18.68
CA ALA A 217 12.39 8.78 -17.70
C ALA A 217 11.25 8.81 -16.67
N VAL A 218 10.90 9.98 -16.15
CA VAL A 218 9.78 10.15 -15.22
C VAL A 218 8.46 9.79 -15.89
N LYS A 219 8.19 10.28 -17.11
CA LYS A 219 6.99 9.92 -17.89
C LYS A 219 6.89 8.41 -18.13
N ASP A 220 8.01 7.76 -18.46
CA ASP A 220 8.08 6.30 -18.65
C ASP A 220 7.79 5.54 -17.34
N GLN A 221 8.36 5.97 -16.21
CA GLN A 221 8.08 5.38 -14.90
C GLN A 221 6.62 5.53 -14.46
N ILE A 222 6.01 6.68 -14.74
CA ILE A 222 4.58 6.91 -14.48
C ILE A 222 3.73 5.98 -15.35
N ALA A 223 4.02 5.90 -16.65
CA ALA A 223 3.30 5.04 -17.58
C ALA A 223 3.41 3.55 -17.22
N LYS A 224 4.57 3.10 -16.73
CA LYS A 224 4.82 1.73 -16.26
C LYS A 224 4.30 1.44 -14.85
N GLY A 225 3.79 2.45 -14.15
CA GLY A 225 3.32 2.31 -12.76
C GLY A 225 4.44 2.07 -11.73
N THR A 226 5.69 2.35 -12.08
CA THR A 226 6.88 2.15 -11.22
C THR A 226 7.36 3.43 -10.54
N PHE A 227 6.75 4.57 -10.83
CA PHE A 227 7.07 5.81 -10.13
C PHE A 227 6.66 5.72 -8.66
N VAL A 228 7.55 6.13 -7.75
CA VAL A 228 7.31 6.07 -6.31
C VAL A 228 6.65 7.36 -5.83
N LEU A 229 5.46 7.25 -5.24
CA LEU A 229 4.78 8.33 -4.53
C LEU A 229 4.77 8.08 -3.03
N ASP A 230 4.78 9.14 -2.24
CA ASP A 230 4.50 9.08 -0.80
C ASP A 230 3.05 9.45 -0.56
N ILE A 231 2.22 8.47 -0.19
CA ILE A 231 0.77 8.64 -0.02
C ILE A 231 0.45 8.71 1.48
N PRO A 232 -0.21 9.77 1.98
CA PRO A 232 -0.60 9.88 3.38
C PRO A 232 -1.39 8.65 3.87
N GLY A 233 -0.95 8.06 4.98
CA GLY A 233 -1.57 6.86 5.57
C GLY A 233 -1.16 5.52 4.93
N ILE A 234 -0.45 5.53 3.80
CA ILE A 234 0.08 4.32 3.13
C ILE A 234 1.63 4.31 3.13
N GLY A 235 2.25 5.48 2.95
CA GLY A 235 3.69 5.68 2.82
C GLY A 235 4.17 5.61 1.36
N ARG A 236 5.49 5.40 1.19
CA ARG A 236 6.14 5.31 -0.12
C ARG A 236 5.77 4.02 -0.83
N THR A 237 5.16 4.12 -2.00
CA THR A 237 4.69 2.98 -2.79
C THR A 237 4.63 3.31 -4.28
N THR A 238 4.49 2.28 -5.12
CA THR A 238 4.24 2.41 -6.57
C THR A 238 2.81 2.01 -6.91
N ARG A 239 2.34 2.35 -8.10
CA ARG A 239 1.03 1.88 -8.59
C ARG A 239 0.98 0.35 -8.64
N ASN A 240 2.05 -0.29 -9.12
CA ASN A 240 2.13 -1.74 -9.23
C ASN A 240 2.05 -2.42 -7.85
N ASP A 241 2.69 -1.85 -6.82
CA ASP A 241 2.59 -2.36 -5.45
C ASP A 241 1.18 -2.23 -4.89
N LEU A 242 0.50 -1.11 -5.17
CA LEU A 242 -0.90 -0.91 -4.74
C LEU A 242 -1.86 -1.85 -5.46
N ASP A 243 -1.71 -2.03 -6.77
CA ASP A 243 -2.52 -2.96 -7.56
C ASP A 243 -2.32 -4.40 -7.06
N ALA A 244 -1.09 -4.80 -6.74
CA ALA A 244 -0.79 -6.11 -6.15
C ALA A 244 -1.43 -6.29 -4.76
N ARG A 245 -1.27 -5.31 -3.85
CA ARG A 245 -1.88 -5.34 -2.51
C ARG A 245 -3.41 -5.35 -2.59
N LEU A 246 -3.99 -4.63 -3.55
CA LEU A 246 -5.44 -4.63 -3.79
C LEU A 246 -5.91 -6.01 -4.22
N ALA A 247 -5.23 -6.63 -5.20
CA ALA A 247 -5.55 -7.97 -5.67
C ALA A 247 -5.44 -9.02 -4.54
N GLU A 248 -4.40 -8.95 -3.70
CA GLU A 248 -4.25 -9.81 -2.51
C GLU A 248 -5.41 -9.62 -1.51
N THR A 249 -5.79 -8.37 -1.25
CA THR A 249 -6.88 -8.04 -0.33
C THR A 249 -8.23 -8.52 -0.87
N GLU A 250 -8.48 -8.33 -2.17
CA GLU A 250 -9.70 -8.81 -2.84
C GLU A 250 -9.76 -10.35 -2.85
N ALA A 251 -8.64 -11.02 -3.12
CA ALA A 251 -8.56 -12.48 -3.03
C ALA A 251 -8.82 -13.00 -1.60
N ALA A 252 -8.32 -12.31 -0.57
CA ALA A 252 -8.59 -12.66 0.83
C ALA A 252 -10.07 -12.47 1.20
N ILE A 253 -10.69 -11.38 0.75
CA ILE A 253 -12.14 -11.13 0.91
C ILE A 253 -12.95 -12.25 0.24
N ASP A 254 -12.62 -12.58 -1.00
CA ASP A 254 -13.32 -13.62 -1.76
C ASP A 254 -13.14 -15.01 -1.12
N GLN A 255 -11.94 -15.32 -0.63
CA GLN A 255 -11.68 -16.57 0.09
C GLN A 255 -12.52 -16.65 1.37
N LEU A 256 -12.58 -15.59 2.16
CA LEU A 256 -13.41 -15.55 3.38
C LEU A 256 -14.90 -15.68 3.06
N LYS A 257 -15.38 -15.01 2.01
CA LYS A 257 -16.78 -15.14 1.54
C LYS A 257 -17.08 -16.56 1.08
N LYS A 258 -16.18 -17.21 0.35
CA LYS A 258 -16.31 -18.62 -0.06
C LYS A 258 -16.34 -19.57 1.15
N GLN A 259 -15.42 -19.40 2.09
CA GLN A 259 -15.40 -20.19 3.33
C GLN A 259 -16.66 -20.00 4.18
N GLY A 260 -17.17 -18.77 4.27
CA GLY A 260 -18.43 -18.45 4.93
C GLY A 260 -19.62 -19.13 4.26
N ALA A 261 -19.74 -19.00 2.94
CA ALA A 261 -20.81 -19.62 2.15
C ALA A 261 -20.78 -21.16 2.19
N ALA A 262 -19.59 -21.76 2.21
CA ALA A 262 -19.40 -23.21 2.34
C ALA A 262 -19.60 -23.73 3.78
N GLY A 263 -19.76 -22.84 4.77
CA GLY A 263 -19.85 -23.22 6.18
C GLY A 263 -18.52 -23.71 6.78
N GLU A 264 -17.40 -23.46 6.11
CA GLU A 264 -16.05 -23.90 6.49
C GLU A 264 -15.27 -22.84 7.29
N PHE A 265 -15.81 -21.63 7.40
CA PHE A 265 -15.22 -20.57 8.22
C PHE A 265 -15.12 -21.01 9.69
N GLY A 266 -13.90 -21.13 10.19
CA GLY A 266 -13.63 -21.53 11.58
C GLY A 266 -13.72 -20.35 12.55
N ILE A 267 -14.46 -20.55 13.64
CA ILE A 267 -14.45 -19.65 14.80
C ILE A 267 -13.94 -20.41 16.02
N PHE A 268 -13.23 -19.69 16.90
CA PHE A 268 -12.86 -20.21 18.20
C PHE A 268 -13.89 -19.80 19.24
N ARG A 269 -14.36 -20.76 20.03
CA ARG A 269 -15.22 -20.53 21.18
C ARG A 269 -14.72 -21.38 22.35
N PRO A 270 -14.49 -20.81 23.54
CA PRO A 270 -13.97 -21.56 24.69
C PRO A 270 -14.77 -22.83 25.04
N SER A 271 -16.08 -22.84 24.82
CA SER A 271 -16.97 -23.97 25.12
C SER A 271 -16.95 -25.11 24.08
N VAL A 272 -16.54 -24.84 22.84
CA VAL A 272 -16.62 -25.80 21.71
C VAL A 272 -15.34 -25.93 20.88
N ASP A 273 -14.28 -25.21 21.28
CA ASP A 273 -12.98 -25.07 20.62
C ASP A 273 -13.08 -24.47 19.20
N TRP A 274 -12.06 -24.62 18.35
CA TRP A 274 -12.13 -24.32 16.92
C TRP A 274 -13.15 -25.20 16.23
N VAL A 275 -14.15 -24.55 15.64
CA VAL A 275 -15.28 -25.22 14.98
C VAL A 275 -15.74 -24.40 13.78
N ASN A 276 -16.10 -25.08 12.70
CA ASN A 276 -16.81 -24.48 11.58
C ASN A 276 -18.32 -24.78 11.64
N ARG A 277 -19.12 -24.08 10.82
CA ARG A 277 -20.58 -24.20 10.84
C ARG A 277 -21.03 -25.65 10.57
N ASN A 278 -20.37 -26.33 9.64
CA ASN A 278 -20.71 -27.71 9.27
C ASN A 278 -20.45 -28.70 10.42
N GLN A 279 -19.32 -28.57 11.11
CA GLN A 279 -18.97 -29.37 12.28
C GLN A 279 -19.92 -29.11 13.45
N LEU A 280 -20.34 -27.84 13.65
CA LEU A 280 -21.28 -27.51 14.72
C LEU A 280 -22.68 -28.05 14.42
N GLN A 281 -23.12 -27.99 13.15
CA GLN A 281 -24.38 -28.59 12.70
C GLN A 281 -24.35 -30.11 12.89
N GLN A 282 -23.27 -30.77 12.46
CA GLN A 282 -23.10 -32.21 12.67
C GLN A 282 -23.19 -32.58 14.16
N ARG A 283 -22.52 -31.82 15.04
CA ARG A 283 -22.60 -32.05 16.51
C ARG A 283 -24.02 -31.85 17.05
N LEU A 284 -24.79 -30.91 16.51
CA LEU A 284 -26.20 -30.71 16.87
C LEU A 284 -27.05 -31.90 16.42
N ASP A 285 -26.84 -32.39 15.20
CA ASP A 285 -27.58 -33.52 14.64
C ASP A 285 -27.27 -34.81 15.42
N GLU A 286 -26.00 -35.06 15.76
CA GLU A 286 -25.57 -36.16 16.63
C GLU A 286 -26.19 -36.05 18.04
N THR A 287 -26.23 -34.83 18.60
CA THR A 287 -26.83 -34.59 19.91
C THR A 287 -28.34 -34.80 19.87
N GLN A 288 -29.02 -34.39 18.79
CA GLN A 288 -30.45 -34.60 18.58
C GLN A 288 -30.78 -36.09 18.47
N ALA A 289 -30.04 -36.83 17.64
CA ALA A 289 -30.21 -38.29 17.53
C ALA A 289 -30.00 -39.00 18.88
N SER A 290 -29.00 -38.55 19.66
CA SER A 290 -28.77 -39.06 21.02
C SER A 290 -29.91 -38.68 21.98
N TYR A 291 -30.51 -37.49 21.83
CA TYR A 291 -31.64 -37.04 22.64
C TYR A 291 -32.90 -37.85 22.34
N GLU A 292 -33.24 -38.04 21.07
CA GLU A 292 -34.37 -38.88 20.63
C GLU A 292 -34.20 -40.32 21.08
N THR A 293 -32.97 -40.86 21.01
CA THR A 293 -32.65 -42.19 21.53
C THR A 293 -32.83 -42.26 23.05
N ALA A 294 -32.35 -41.26 23.80
CA ALA A 294 -32.48 -41.23 25.25
C ALA A 294 -33.94 -41.04 25.69
N GLU A 295 -34.72 -40.21 25.00
CA GLU A 295 -36.15 -40.01 25.24
C GLU A 295 -36.94 -41.29 24.92
N ALA A 296 -36.62 -41.97 23.82
CA ALA A 296 -37.19 -43.28 23.50
C ALA A 296 -36.86 -44.32 24.58
N LEU A 297 -35.61 -44.38 25.07
CA LEU A 297 -35.19 -45.27 26.16
C LEU A 297 -35.87 -44.94 27.49
N LEU A 298 -36.08 -43.65 27.80
CA LEU A 298 -36.84 -43.21 28.97
C LEU A 298 -38.31 -43.61 28.88
N THR A 299 -38.92 -43.41 27.71
CA THR A 299 -40.32 -43.74 27.44
C THR A 299 -40.55 -45.26 27.44
N GLN A 300 -39.54 -46.04 27.03
CA GLN A 300 -39.54 -47.50 27.08
C GLN A 300 -39.12 -48.08 28.45
N GLY A 301 -38.77 -47.24 29.43
CA GLY A 301 -38.43 -47.69 30.79
C GLY A 301 -37.12 -48.48 30.91
N LEU A 302 -36.19 -48.27 29.95
CA LEU A 302 -34.99 -49.08 29.71
C LEU A 302 -33.73 -48.57 30.44
N PHE A 303 -33.87 -47.88 31.57
CA PHE A 303 -32.76 -47.69 32.49
C PHE A 303 -32.74 -48.86 33.49
N THR A 304 -31.86 -49.82 33.24
CA THR A 304 -31.58 -50.93 34.16
C THR A 304 -30.72 -50.46 35.32
N VAL A 305 -31.29 -50.44 36.52
CA VAL A 305 -30.53 -50.16 37.75
C VAL A 305 -30.29 -51.49 38.47
N HIS A 306 -29.06 -51.71 38.93
CA HIS A 306 -28.72 -52.91 39.70
C HIS A 306 -29.18 -52.71 41.15
N ILE A 307 -30.14 -53.51 41.61
CA ILE A 307 -30.73 -53.37 42.95
C ILE A 307 -30.27 -54.54 43.82
N ALA A 308 -29.29 -54.28 44.69
CA ALA A 308 -28.88 -55.22 45.74
C ALA A 308 -29.97 -55.28 46.83
N GLY A 309 -30.61 -56.44 46.98
CA GLY A 309 -31.71 -56.68 47.93
C GLY A 309 -33.03 -57.12 47.27
N ALA A 310 -33.25 -56.77 46.01
CA ALA A 310 -34.39 -57.20 45.21
C ALA A 310 -34.11 -58.49 44.43
N GLY A 311 -33.59 -59.53 45.10
CA GLY A 311 -33.22 -60.79 44.46
C GLY A 311 -31.95 -60.76 43.59
N GLY A 312 -31.25 -59.62 43.51
CA GLY A 312 -29.99 -59.49 42.77
C GLY A 312 -30.19 -59.52 41.26
N GLY A 313 -30.36 -58.36 40.63
CA GLY A 313 -30.54 -58.28 39.19
C GLY A 313 -30.69 -56.85 38.68
N PHE A 314 -30.73 -56.73 37.35
CA PHE A 314 -31.03 -55.49 36.64
C PHE A 314 -32.54 -55.37 36.45
N TRP A 315 -33.12 -54.26 36.92
CA TRP A 315 -34.57 -54.05 36.88
C TRP A 315 -34.94 -52.90 35.94
N THR A 316 -35.96 -53.10 35.10
CA THR A 316 -36.60 -52.02 34.33
C THR A 316 -37.73 -51.38 35.14
N ARG A 317 -38.13 -50.15 34.78
CA ARG A 317 -39.26 -49.48 35.44
C ARG A 317 -40.53 -50.33 35.39
N LYS A 318 -40.83 -50.90 34.22
CA LYS A 318 -41.99 -51.77 34.03
C LYS A 318 -41.92 -53.02 34.88
N ALA A 319 -40.74 -53.68 34.96
CA ALA A 319 -40.57 -54.85 35.82
C ALA A 319 -40.76 -54.52 37.32
N LEU A 320 -40.32 -53.34 37.76
CA LEU A 320 -40.57 -52.83 39.12
C LEU A 320 -42.06 -52.55 39.38
N GLU A 321 -42.74 -51.89 38.43
CA GLU A 321 -44.19 -51.62 38.52
C GLU A 321 -45.00 -52.92 38.53
N ASP A 322 -44.67 -53.89 37.66
CA ASP A 322 -45.30 -55.21 37.61
C ASP A 322 -45.06 -55.99 38.92
N GLN A 323 -43.84 -55.91 39.49
CA GLN A 323 -43.51 -56.54 40.76
C GLN A 323 -44.26 -55.90 41.94
N ILE A 324 -44.43 -54.58 41.96
CA ILE A 324 -45.27 -53.88 42.96
C ILE A 324 -46.73 -54.34 42.83
N ALA A 325 -47.26 -54.45 41.61
CA ALA A 325 -48.60 -54.95 41.37
C ALA A 325 -48.75 -56.42 41.83
N ALA A 326 -47.72 -57.25 41.63
CA ALA A 326 -47.69 -58.62 42.14
C ALA A 326 -47.68 -58.67 43.68
N PHE A 327 -46.94 -57.78 44.34
CA PHE A 327 -46.99 -57.65 45.80
C PHE A 327 -48.37 -57.18 46.28
N ASP A 328 -48.99 -56.22 45.59
CA ASP A 328 -50.34 -55.77 45.90
C ASP A 328 -51.36 -56.90 45.83
N LYS A 329 -51.28 -57.69 44.77
CA LYS A 329 -52.11 -58.89 44.63
C LYS A 329 -51.83 -59.89 45.76
N THR A 330 -50.56 -60.15 46.08
CA THR A 330 -50.18 -61.09 47.16
C THR A 330 -50.70 -60.62 48.53
N ILE A 331 -50.57 -59.34 48.85
CA ILE A 331 -51.09 -58.74 50.09
C ILE A 331 -52.61 -58.85 50.14
N ALA A 332 -53.30 -58.60 49.03
CA ALA A 332 -54.75 -58.74 48.94
C ALA A 332 -55.19 -60.20 49.12
N ASP A 333 -54.52 -61.15 48.46
CA ASP A 333 -54.81 -62.58 48.54
C ASP A 333 -54.58 -63.12 49.96
N VAL A 334 -53.47 -62.73 50.61
CA VAL A 334 -53.17 -63.09 52.01
C VAL A 334 -54.19 -62.48 52.96
N SER A 335 -54.54 -61.21 52.79
CA SER A 335 -55.56 -60.54 53.63
C SER A 335 -56.92 -61.22 53.49
N ALA A 336 -57.32 -61.60 52.28
CA ALA A 336 -58.55 -62.33 52.02
C ALA A 336 -58.52 -63.72 52.67
N ALA A 337 -57.41 -64.45 52.56
CA ALA A 337 -57.24 -65.76 53.20
C ALA A 337 -57.27 -65.68 54.74
N ILE A 338 -56.71 -64.63 55.33
CA ILE A 338 -56.77 -64.38 56.78
C ILE A 338 -58.21 -64.07 57.20
N ALA A 339 -58.91 -63.21 56.46
CA ALA A 339 -60.32 -62.87 56.74
C ALA A 339 -61.24 -64.09 56.63
N ALA A 340 -60.99 -65.00 55.69
CA ALA A 340 -61.70 -66.26 55.55
C ALA A 340 -61.31 -67.32 56.61
N GLY A 341 -60.23 -67.09 57.37
CA GLY A 341 -59.68 -68.05 58.32
C GLY A 341 -58.97 -69.25 57.68
N ASP A 342 -58.73 -69.18 56.37
CA ASP A 342 -58.13 -70.25 55.55
C ASP A 342 -56.60 -70.08 55.40
N TYR A 343 -56.03 -68.94 55.81
CA TYR A 343 -54.58 -68.72 55.80
C TYR A 343 -53.88 -69.72 56.73
N GLY A 344 -52.88 -70.44 56.23
CA GLY A 344 -52.07 -71.37 57.02
C GLY A 344 -50.88 -70.64 57.62
N ALA A 345 -50.76 -70.64 58.94
CA ALA A 345 -49.53 -70.21 59.62
C ALA A 345 -48.92 -71.41 60.36
N GLN A 346 -47.60 -71.38 60.53
CA GLN A 346 -46.91 -72.41 61.31
C GLN A 346 -47.09 -72.11 62.79
N VAL A 347 -47.83 -72.97 63.50
CA VAL A 347 -48.14 -72.79 64.92
C VAL A 347 -47.93 -74.12 65.63
N MET A 348 -47.27 -74.13 66.79
CA MET A 348 -46.87 -75.36 67.50
C MET A 348 -46.11 -76.38 66.62
N GLY A 349 -45.33 -75.91 65.65
CA GLY A 349 -44.48 -76.76 64.81
C GLY A 349 -45.16 -77.37 63.57
N ASP A 350 -46.46 -77.19 63.37
CA ASP A 350 -47.21 -77.66 62.18
C ASP A 350 -48.04 -76.52 61.56
N PHE A 351 -48.47 -76.69 60.31
CA PHE A 351 -49.30 -75.71 59.61
C PHE A 351 -50.78 -75.84 59.99
N HIS A 352 -51.29 -74.77 60.59
CA HIS A 352 -52.67 -74.67 61.00
C HIS A 352 -53.32 -73.42 60.41
N SER A 353 -54.56 -73.54 59.93
CA SER A 353 -55.42 -72.39 59.66
C SER A 353 -56.32 -72.12 60.85
N LEU A 354 -56.76 -70.87 61.01
CA LEU A 354 -57.72 -70.51 62.06
C LEU A 354 -58.94 -71.41 62.02
N LYS A 355 -59.45 -71.69 60.82
CA LYS A 355 -60.59 -72.60 60.60
C LYS A 355 -60.32 -74.03 61.08
N LYS A 356 -59.13 -74.58 60.79
CA LYS A 356 -58.73 -75.92 61.28
C LYS A 356 -58.60 -75.96 62.80
N LEU A 357 -58.06 -74.90 63.40
CA LEU A 357 -57.94 -74.78 64.86
C LEU A 357 -59.31 -74.61 65.54
N SER A 358 -60.20 -73.79 64.97
CA SER A 358 -61.57 -73.62 65.47
C SER A 358 -62.37 -74.92 65.36
N ALA A 359 -62.25 -75.67 64.27
CA ALA A 359 -62.90 -76.97 64.14
C ALA A 359 -62.38 -77.99 65.17
N LEU A 360 -61.06 -78.01 65.43
CA LEU A 360 -60.48 -78.85 66.48
C LEU A 360 -60.94 -78.41 67.87
N LEU A 361 -61.04 -77.11 68.12
CA LEU A 361 -61.56 -76.55 69.36
C LEU A 361 -62.99 -77.03 69.62
N GLU A 362 -63.88 -76.85 68.64
CA GLU A 362 -65.28 -77.30 68.73
C GLU A 362 -65.38 -78.82 68.98
N GLU A 363 -64.57 -79.63 68.29
CA GLU A 363 -64.53 -81.08 68.50
C GLU A 363 -64.12 -81.43 69.94
N ARG A 364 -63.10 -80.74 70.46
CA ARG A 364 -62.58 -80.98 71.81
C ARG A 364 -63.53 -80.48 72.90
N GLU A 365 -64.15 -79.32 72.73
CA GLU A 365 -65.18 -78.79 73.63
C GLU A 365 -66.39 -79.71 73.68
N LYS A 366 -66.86 -80.21 72.52
CA LYS A 366 -67.96 -81.17 72.44
C LYS A 366 -67.63 -82.47 73.19
N ARG A 367 -66.38 -82.94 73.09
CA ARG A 367 -65.92 -84.15 73.80
C ARG A 367 -65.76 -83.90 75.30
N LEU A 368 -65.39 -82.70 75.73
CA LEU A 368 -65.32 -82.33 77.15
C LEU A 368 -66.71 -82.31 77.82
N ALA A 369 -67.75 -81.96 77.05
CA ALA A 369 -69.14 -81.92 77.52
C ALA A 369 -69.78 -83.31 77.72
N ASP A 370 -69.13 -84.40 77.32
CA ASP A 370 -69.65 -85.76 77.49
C ASP A 370 -69.63 -86.18 78.98
N PRO A 371 -70.80 -86.44 79.59
CA PRO A 371 -70.88 -86.82 81.00
C PRO A 371 -70.17 -88.14 81.32
N ALA A 372 -69.96 -89.03 80.33
CA ALA A 372 -69.35 -90.35 80.53
C ALA A 372 -67.81 -90.32 80.61
N LEU A 373 -67.17 -89.15 80.41
CA LEU A 373 -65.71 -89.07 80.39
C LEU A 373 -65.07 -89.13 81.78
N ALA A 374 -64.03 -89.96 81.92
CA ALA A 374 -63.22 -90.06 83.14
C ALA A 374 -62.44 -88.76 83.41
N GLN A 375 -62.21 -88.45 84.69
CA GLN A 375 -61.61 -87.17 85.12
C GLN A 375 -60.22 -86.90 84.52
N VAL A 376 -59.38 -87.94 84.34
CA VAL A 376 -58.07 -87.81 83.69
C VAL A 376 -58.20 -87.42 82.21
N GLN A 377 -59.18 -87.97 81.50
CA GLN A 377 -59.44 -87.62 80.11
C GLN A 377 -59.99 -86.19 79.98
N ARG A 378 -60.80 -85.73 80.94
CA ARG A 378 -61.26 -84.34 80.99
C ARG A 378 -60.10 -83.36 81.16
N ALA A 379 -59.13 -83.67 82.03
CA ALA A 379 -57.95 -82.84 82.23
C ALA A 379 -57.09 -82.75 80.95
N GLN A 380 -56.86 -83.87 80.26
CA GLN A 380 -56.12 -83.89 78.99
C GLN A 380 -56.82 -83.10 77.88
N ILE A 381 -58.15 -83.17 77.79
CA ILE A 381 -58.91 -82.40 76.80
C ILE A 381 -58.88 -80.90 77.13
N ALA A 382 -58.96 -80.52 78.41
CA ALA A 382 -58.85 -79.12 78.82
C ALA A 382 -57.46 -78.53 78.48
N GLU A 383 -56.38 -79.30 78.68
CA GLU A 383 -55.02 -78.90 78.28
C GLU A 383 -54.90 -78.74 76.76
N GLN A 384 -55.52 -79.64 75.98
CA GLN A 384 -55.57 -79.51 74.52
C GLN A 384 -56.37 -78.28 74.06
N ILE A 385 -57.48 -77.96 74.73
CA ILE A 385 -58.27 -76.75 74.45
C ILE A 385 -57.44 -75.50 74.72
N ASP A 386 -56.71 -75.44 75.84
CA ASP A 386 -55.86 -74.30 76.17
C ASP A 386 -54.70 -74.14 75.17
N ALA A 387 -54.10 -75.26 74.75
CA ALA A 387 -53.09 -75.27 73.68
C ALA A 387 -53.68 -74.78 72.34
N ILE A 388 -54.90 -75.18 71.98
CA ILE A 388 -55.58 -74.70 70.76
C ILE A 388 -55.89 -73.20 70.86
N HIS A 389 -56.37 -72.70 71.99
CA HIS A 389 -56.59 -71.26 72.20
C HIS A 389 -55.30 -70.45 72.07
N LYS A 390 -54.21 -70.96 72.66
CA LYS A 390 -52.89 -70.35 72.51
C LYS A 390 -52.44 -70.34 71.04
N ALA A 391 -52.62 -71.44 70.32
CA ALA A 391 -52.31 -71.49 68.89
C ALA A 391 -53.19 -70.57 68.03
N ILE A 392 -54.47 -70.39 68.36
CA ILE A 392 -55.33 -69.42 67.68
C ILE A 392 -54.79 -67.99 67.85
N LYS A 393 -54.30 -67.66 69.05
CA LYS A 393 -53.68 -66.35 69.31
C LYS A 393 -52.36 -66.19 68.54
N GLU A 394 -51.47 -67.16 68.61
CA GLU A 394 -50.18 -67.16 67.89
C GLU A 394 -50.39 -67.08 66.36
N TRP A 395 -51.38 -67.78 65.82
CA TRP A 395 -51.75 -67.70 64.40
C TRP A 395 -52.10 -66.27 63.98
N ARG A 396 -52.92 -65.57 64.79
CA ARG A 396 -53.32 -64.18 64.50
C ARG A 396 -52.11 -63.26 64.48
N ASP A 397 -51.22 -63.38 65.47
CA ASP A 397 -50.02 -62.55 65.57
C ASP A 397 -49.04 -62.81 64.40
N LEU A 398 -48.82 -64.07 64.03
CA LEU A 398 -47.97 -64.45 62.89
C LEU A 398 -48.54 -63.96 61.55
N SER A 399 -49.86 -64.09 61.35
CA SER A 399 -50.51 -63.64 60.12
C SER A 399 -50.42 -62.12 59.91
N ALA A 400 -50.50 -61.34 61.00
CA ALA A 400 -50.32 -59.88 60.96
C ALA A 400 -48.85 -59.50 60.71
N PHE A 401 -47.90 -60.26 61.27
CA PHE A 401 -46.47 -60.06 61.05
C PHE A 401 -46.08 -60.29 59.58
N ASP A 402 -46.55 -61.38 58.96
CA ASP A 402 -46.27 -61.68 57.54
C ASP A 402 -46.83 -60.59 56.61
N LEU A 403 -48.05 -60.11 56.89
CA LEU A 403 -48.65 -58.98 56.18
C LEU A 403 -47.78 -57.72 56.29
N THR A 404 -47.24 -57.46 57.48
CA THR A 404 -46.37 -56.32 57.75
C THR A 404 -45.06 -56.43 56.98
N ILE A 405 -44.44 -57.61 56.93
CA ILE A 405 -43.22 -57.84 56.14
C ILE A 405 -43.48 -57.57 54.65
N LYS A 406 -44.57 -58.10 54.09
CA LYS A 406 -44.89 -57.90 52.67
C LYS A 406 -45.19 -56.43 52.33
N ALA A 407 -45.84 -55.71 53.24
CA ALA A 407 -46.06 -54.27 53.08
C ALA A 407 -44.76 -53.45 53.18
N LEU A 408 -43.82 -53.87 54.04
CA LEU A 408 -42.52 -53.22 54.21
C LEU A 408 -41.65 -53.38 52.96
N ASP A 409 -41.62 -54.60 52.38
CA ASP A 409 -40.95 -54.86 51.09
C ASP A 409 -41.49 -53.95 49.99
N LYS A 410 -42.83 -53.87 49.85
CA LYS A 410 -43.48 -52.96 48.88
C LYS A 410 -43.04 -51.50 49.03
N THR A 411 -42.95 -51.02 50.27
CA THR A 411 -42.60 -49.62 50.56
C THR A 411 -41.15 -49.30 50.17
N GLN A 412 -40.24 -50.26 50.36
CA GLN A 412 -38.86 -50.12 49.90
C GLN A 412 -38.82 -49.92 48.37
N TYR A 413 -39.52 -50.75 47.60
CA TYR A 413 -39.57 -50.62 46.13
C TYR A 413 -40.11 -49.27 45.64
N LEU A 414 -41.16 -48.74 46.28
CA LEU A 414 -41.73 -47.43 45.91
C LEU A 414 -40.76 -46.26 46.14
N ALA A 415 -39.98 -46.28 47.22
CA ALA A 415 -38.99 -45.25 47.50
C ALA A 415 -37.86 -45.24 46.45
N TRP A 416 -37.48 -46.41 45.94
CA TRP A 416 -36.45 -46.55 44.91
C TRP A 416 -36.85 -45.99 43.55
N VAL A 417 -38.12 -46.14 43.13
CA VAL A 417 -38.64 -45.55 41.87
C VAL A 417 -38.44 -44.03 41.86
N GLY A 418 -38.68 -43.36 42.99
CA GLY A 418 -38.45 -41.92 43.13
C GLY A 418 -36.97 -41.51 43.05
N TRP A 419 -36.04 -42.36 43.51
CA TRP A 419 -34.60 -42.11 43.46
C TRP A 419 -34.01 -42.28 42.06
N VAL A 420 -34.42 -43.32 41.33
CA VAL A 420 -33.96 -43.58 39.96
C VAL A 420 -34.35 -42.42 39.02
N MET A 421 -35.54 -41.86 39.16
CA MET A 421 -35.96 -40.69 38.38
C MET A 421 -35.16 -39.42 38.69
N LYS A 422 -34.61 -39.28 39.90
CA LYS A 422 -33.76 -38.13 40.26
C LYS A 422 -32.36 -38.22 39.64
N LEU A 423 -31.84 -39.42 39.38
CA LEU A 423 -30.50 -39.62 38.82
C LEU A 423 -30.42 -39.37 37.31
N ALA A 424 -31.51 -39.55 36.56
CA ALA A 424 -31.52 -39.32 35.11
C ALA A 424 -31.65 -37.84 34.70
N LYS A 425 -32.16 -36.98 35.60
CA LYS A 425 -32.50 -35.57 35.30
C LYS A 425 -31.30 -34.65 35.03
N PRO A 426 -30.18 -34.73 35.79
CA PRO A 426 -29.03 -33.85 35.57
C PRO A 426 -28.38 -34.00 34.19
N ASP A 427 -28.33 -35.22 33.64
CA ASP A 427 -27.76 -35.49 32.31
C ASP A 427 -28.62 -34.91 31.17
N PHE A 428 -29.94 -34.91 31.32
CA PHE A 428 -30.86 -34.29 30.36
C PHE A 428 -30.77 -32.77 30.37
N ASP A 429 -30.67 -32.16 31.56
CA ASP A 429 -30.53 -30.71 31.72
C ASP A 429 -29.18 -30.23 31.14
N GLN A 430 -28.09 -30.97 31.36
CA GLN A 430 -26.78 -30.66 30.77
C GLN A 430 -26.77 -30.78 29.24
N ARG A 431 -27.41 -31.80 28.67
CA ARG A 431 -27.52 -31.95 27.20
C ARG A 431 -28.36 -30.84 26.57
N THR A 432 -29.42 -30.43 27.25
CA THR A 432 -30.30 -29.33 26.81
C THR A 432 -29.55 -27.99 26.81
N LEU A 433 -28.78 -27.71 27.87
CA LEU A 433 -27.95 -26.51 27.96
C LEU A 433 -26.87 -26.50 26.85
N LYS A 434 -26.16 -27.61 26.66
CA LYS A 434 -25.12 -27.73 25.63
C LYS A 434 -25.69 -27.52 24.22
N ARG A 435 -26.90 -28.00 23.95
CA ARG A 435 -27.61 -27.77 22.68
C ARG A 435 -27.98 -26.29 22.49
N ALA A 436 -28.50 -25.64 23.54
CA ALA A 436 -28.85 -24.22 23.48
C ALA A 436 -27.61 -23.36 23.19
N GLU A 437 -26.47 -23.65 23.83
CA GLU A 437 -25.18 -23.00 23.57
C GLU A 437 -24.71 -23.23 22.12
N GLN A 438 -24.73 -24.47 21.64
CA GLN A 438 -24.35 -24.79 20.26
C GLN A 438 -25.26 -24.10 19.22
N THR A 439 -26.56 -24.01 19.48
CA THR A 439 -27.54 -23.32 18.62
C THR A 439 -27.30 -21.82 18.59
N TYR A 440 -26.99 -21.22 19.76
CA TYR A 440 -26.61 -19.81 19.84
C TYR A 440 -25.35 -19.52 19.02
N HIS A 441 -24.33 -20.39 19.12
CA HIS A 441 -23.09 -20.22 18.36
C HIS A 441 -23.28 -20.38 16.84
N LEU A 442 -24.21 -21.22 16.39
CA LEU A 442 -24.63 -21.37 14.99
C LEU A 442 -24.99 -20.01 14.35
N GLY A 443 -25.73 -19.16 15.09
CA GLY A 443 -26.14 -17.83 14.64
C GLY A 443 -25.04 -16.75 14.72
N SER A 444 -23.91 -17.05 15.36
CA SER A 444 -22.82 -16.08 15.55
C SER A 444 -21.80 -16.05 14.40
N PHE A 445 -21.81 -17.05 13.51
CA PHE A 445 -20.86 -17.15 12.40
C PHE A 445 -20.95 -15.97 11.43
N ASP A 446 -22.16 -15.52 11.12
CA ASP A 446 -22.37 -14.40 10.19
C ASP A 446 -21.81 -13.09 10.76
N GLY A 447 -21.97 -12.88 12.09
CA GLY A 447 -21.39 -11.73 12.79
C GLY A 447 -19.88 -11.76 12.84
N GLU A 448 -19.27 -12.91 13.14
CA GLU A 448 -17.81 -13.09 13.14
C GLU A 448 -17.19 -12.93 11.76
N LEU A 449 -17.85 -13.46 10.73
CA LEU A 449 -17.45 -13.28 9.34
C LEU A 449 -17.47 -11.79 8.97
N ALA A 450 -18.55 -11.08 9.31
CA ALA A 450 -18.65 -9.64 9.08
C ALA A 450 -17.55 -8.85 9.82
N LEU A 451 -17.22 -9.24 11.06
CA LEU A 451 -16.14 -8.62 11.83
C LEU A 451 -14.76 -8.82 11.19
N LYS A 452 -14.49 -9.97 10.58
CA LYS A 452 -13.24 -10.21 9.85
C LYS A 452 -13.21 -9.57 8.46
N LEU A 453 -14.36 -9.47 7.77
CA LEU A 453 -14.47 -8.82 6.47
C LEU A 453 -14.31 -7.30 6.58
N LYS A 454 -14.89 -6.67 7.61
CA LYS A 454 -14.89 -5.22 7.79
C LYS A 454 -13.50 -4.54 7.68
N PRO A 455 -12.44 -4.99 8.39
CA PRO A 455 -11.11 -4.39 8.24
C PRO A 455 -10.51 -4.59 6.85
N LEU A 456 -10.77 -5.73 6.20
CA LEU A 456 -10.28 -5.99 4.84
C LEU A 456 -11.01 -5.13 3.80
N GLU A 457 -12.32 -4.94 3.94
CA GLU A 457 -13.11 -4.06 3.08
C GLU A 457 -12.67 -2.59 3.26
N ALA A 458 -12.42 -2.16 4.50
CA ALA A 458 -11.84 -0.84 4.77
C ALA A 458 -10.43 -0.68 4.16
N GLN A 459 -9.58 -1.71 4.26
CA GLN A 459 -8.26 -1.73 3.64
C GLN A 459 -8.36 -1.66 2.10
N ARG A 460 -9.27 -2.43 1.48
CA ARG A 460 -9.54 -2.39 0.03
C ARG A 460 -9.95 -0.99 -0.40
N ASP A 461 -10.85 -0.34 0.33
CA ASP A 461 -11.35 1.00 -0.01
C ASP A 461 -10.25 2.06 0.17
N ALA A 462 -9.39 1.91 1.19
CA ALA A 462 -8.20 2.74 1.35
C ALA A 462 -7.21 2.56 0.19
N LEU A 463 -6.96 1.32 -0.25
CA LEU A 463 -6.09 1.04 -1.40
C LEU A 463 -6.67 1.59 -2.71
N ARG A 464 -7.98 1.46 -2.93
CA ARG A 464 -8.66 2.08 -4.09
C ARG A 464 -8.56 3.60 -4.07
N THR A 465 -8.75 4.20 -2.91
CA THR A 465 -8.54 5.65 -2.73
C THR A 465 -7.09 6.01 -3.02
N ALA A 466 -6.12 5.24 -2.53
CA ALA A 466 -4.70 5.45 -2.81
C ALA A 466 -4.36 5.31 -4.31
N LEU A 467 -5.00 4.40 -5.05
CA LEU A 467 -4.81 4.28 -6.50
C LEU A 467 -5.26 5.52 -7.27
N THR A 468 -6.22 6.30 -6.75
CA THR A 468 -6.57 7.60 -7.37
C THR A 468 -5.42 8.61 -7.32
N TRP A 469 -4.43 8.42 -6.43
CA TRP A 469 -3.21 9.23 -6.41
C TRP A 469 -2.33 8.95 -7.63
N PHE A 470 -2.49 7.80 -8.28
CA PHE A 470 -1.82 7.45 -9.53
C PHE A 470 -2.68 7.69 -10.78
N ALA A 471 -3.90 8.24 -10.63
CA ALA A 471 -4.70 8.65 -11.77
C ALA A 471 -3.93 9.76 -12.50
N ALA A 472 -3.48 9.46 -13.72
CA ALA A 472 -2.86 10.44 -14.59
C ALA A 472 -3.84 11.62 -14.83
N PRO A 473 -3.35 12.85 -15.03
CA PRO A 473 -4.17 13.94 -15.56
C PRO A 473 -4.78 13.59 -16.92
#